data_AF-X1SRX6-F1
#
_entry.id   AF-X1SRX6-F1
#
_cell.length_a   1.000
_cell.length_b   1.000
_cell.length_c   1.000
_cell.angle_alpha   90.00
_cell.angle_beta   90.00
_cell.angle_gamma   90.00
#
_symmetry.space_group_name_H-M   'P 1'
#
loop_
_entity.id
_entity.type
_entity.pdbx_description
1 polymer ?
#
loop_
_entity_poly.entity_id
_entity_poly.type
_entity_poly.pdbx_seq_one_letter_code
_entity_poly.pdbx_strand_id
1 'polypeptide(L)'
;IQSNRNCVLCGFISDTKTGRPVTDATVNIEHGYKAETDANGFYCLSKIHKKGNYRISIDSNEYVGIYDYREMPIVNLSGDKQVVKDFKLDKGCIIEVRVVDEANQPIEGAKLSITSLGDERNREIGGQARRRRTDNDGVCLLGGIPPSPTSYLITATSSTTILPRRKDALRRVVQRQWDYAPGKLAVILNDTKAVEFGRIILQKGVDVNGCAKYKDGIPASDLSIRAYPDWWSSNSCPEKVPIDANGLFTLRHIVPGIYRLMANIPKGDSGSIGIPVLHTRL
;
A
#
# COMPACT_ATOMS: atom_id res chain seq x y z
N ILE A 1 25.93 -34.79 14.61
CA ILE A 1 25.74 -33.32 14.67
C ILE A 1 25.49 -32.83 13.25
N GLN A 2 24.22 -32.66 12.87
CA GLN A 2 23.86 -32.21 11.52
C GLN A 2 24.16 -30.71 11.47
N SER A 3 25.24 -30.33 10.78
CA SER A 3 25.61 -28.95 10.55
C SER A 3 24.47 -28.28 9.79
N ASN A 4 23.71 -27.43 10.48
CA ASN A 4 22.66 -26.60 9.89
C ASN A 4 23.36 -25.49 9.10
N ARG A 5 23.85 -25.81 7.91
CA ARG A 5 24.66 -24.90 7.12
C ARG A 5 23.77 -23.87 6.44
N ASN A 6 24.08 -22.60 6.70
CA ASN A 6 23.33 -21.47 6.21
C ASN A 6 23.84 -21.06 4.82
N CYS A 7 22.94 -20.76 3.91
CA CYS A 7 23.29 -20.06 2.67
C CYS A 7 23.55 -18.57 2.98
N VAL A 8 24.41 -17.96 2.16
CA VAL A 8 24.75 -16.53 2.25
C VAL A 8 24.49 -15.88 0.90
N LEU A 9 23.78 -14.75 0.90
CA LEU A 9 23.58 -13.91 -0.28
C LEU A 9 24.11 -12.52 0.04
N CYS A 10 25.17 -12.10 -0.63
CA CYS A 10 25.66 -10.72 -0.54
C CYS A 10 25.66 -10.06 -1.93
N GLY A 11 25.91 -8.77 -1.97
CA GLY A 11 26.09 -8.04 -3.24
C GLY A 11 26.30 -6.55 -3.01
N PHE A 12 26.48 -5.84 -4.11
CA PHE A 12 26.63 -4.39 -4.16
C PHE A 12 25.47 -3.76 -4.92
N ILE A 13 24.93 -2.65 -4.41
CA ILE A 13 23.90 -1.86 -5.07
C ILE A 13 24.46 -0.49 -5.43
N SER A 14 24.35 -0.12 -6.70
CA SER A 14 24.83 1.16 -7.21
C SER A 14 23.80 1.91 -8.04
N ASP A 15 23.96 3.23 -8.12
CA ASP A 15 23.27 4.10 -9.05
C ASP A 15 23.63 3.75 -10.49
N THR A 16 22.63 3.52 -11.36
CA THR A 16 22.83 3.12 -12.76
C THR A 16 23.68 4.12 -13.55
N LYS A 17 23.56 5.43 -13.27
CA LYS A 17 24.18 6.50 -14.06
C LYS A 17 25.55 6.90 -13.52
N THR A 18 25.69 7.01 -12.21
CA THR A 18 26.89 7.54 -11.57
C THR A 18 27.81 6.44 -11.02
N GLY A 19 27.30 5.22 -10.87
CA GLY A 19 28.02 4.11 -10.23
C GLY A 19 28.23 4.29 -8.72
N ARG A 20 27.67 5.36 -8.12
CA ARG A 20 27.79 5.61 -6.68
C ARG A 20 27.04 4.54 -5.88
N PRO A 21 27.52 4.18 -4.67
CA PRO A 21 26.81 3.27 -3.78
C PRO A 21 25.39 3.73 -3.43
N VAL A 22 24.45 2.80 -3.40
CA VAL A 22 23.10 3.03 -2.85
C VAL A 22 23.08 2.56 -1.40
N THR A 23 22.97 3.51 -0.47
CA THR A 23 23.20 3.28 0.97
C THR A 23 21.90 3.21 1.80
N ASP A 24 20.74 3.34 1.17
CA ASP A 24 19.42 3.33 1.83
C ASP A 24 18.55 2.13 1.41
N ALA A 25 19.13 1.16 0.70
CA ALA A 25 18.38 0.06 0.12
C ALA A 25 18.15 -1.07 1.13
N THR A 26 16.92 -1.56 1.21
CA THR A 26 16.56 -2.79 1.91
C THR A 26 16.35 -3.91 0.89
N VAL A 27 17.18 -4.94 0.95
CA VAL A 27 17.05 -6.16 0.17
C VAL A 27 16.23 -7.17 0.96
N ASN A 28 15.11 -7.63 0.39
CA ASN A 28 14.24 -8.64 0.99
C ASN A 28 14.11 -9.86 0.06
N ILE A 29 14.16 -11.05 0.65
CA ILE A 29 13.78 -12.30 -0.02
C ILE A 29 12.63 -12.97 0.74
N GLU A 30 11.96 -13.93 0.09
CA GLU A 30 10.85 -14.69 0.69
C GLU A 30 11.21 -15.27 2.07
N HIS A 31 10.21 -15.47 2.93
CA HIS A 31 10.35 -15.93 4.32
C HIS A 31 10.98 -14.92 5.31
N GLY A 32 10.98 -13.63 4.96
CA GLY A 32 11.28 -12.55 5.90
C GLY A 32 12.77 -12.30 6.14
N TYR A 33 13.65 -12.90 5.34
CA TYR A 33 15.05 -12.52 5.36
C TYR A 33 15.22 -11.16 4.70
N LYS A 34 15.89 -10.24 5.41
CA LYS A 34 16.15 -8.89 4.95
C LYS A 34 17.56 -8.43 5.35
N ALA A 35 18.14 -7.56 4.54
CA ALA A 35 19.39 -6.87 4.83
C ALA A 35 19.30 -5.43 4.29
N GLU A 36 19.90 -4.50 5.01
CA GLU A 36 20.08 -3.11 4.55
C GLU A 36 21.46 -2.98 3.92
N THR A 37 21.61 -2.08 2.95
CA THR A 37 22.93 -1.72 2.43
C THR A 37 23.71 -0.92 3.47
N ASP A 38 25.02 -1.13 3.51
CA ASP A 38 25.93 -0.35 4.33
C ASP A 38 26.31 0.98 3.66
N ALA A 39 27.17 1.76 4.32
CA ALA A 39 27.66 3.05 3.81
C ALA A 39 28.43 2.93 2.48
N ASN A 40 28.87 1.72 2.11
CA ASN A 40 29.55 1.43 0.87
C ASN A 40 28.64 0.73 -0.15
N GLY A 41 27.32 0.64 0.11
CA GLY A 41 26.32 0.05 -0.79
C GLY A 41 26.32 -1.48 -0.83
N PHE A 42 27.06 -2.15 0.07
CA PHE A 42 27.05 -3.61 0.17
C PHE A 42 25.91 -4.07 1.07
N TYR A 43 25.25 -5.15 0.69
CA TYR A 43 24.30 -5.84 1.55
C TYR A 43 24.76 -7.28 1.76
N CYS A 44 24.40 -7.87 2.91
CA CYS A 44 24.54 -9.31 3.06
C CYS A 44 23.47 -9.96 3.97
N LEU A 45 22.78 -10.93 3.38
CA LEU A 45 21.85 -11.84 4.05
C LEU A 45 22.62 -13.09 4.46
N SER A 46 22.96 -13.18 5.73
CA SER A 46 23.49 -14.41 6.35
C SER A 46 22.36 -15.13 7.10
N LYS A 47 22.50 -16.45 7.32
CA LYS A 47 21.50 -17.30 8.03
C LYS A 47 20.26 -17.67 7.22
N ILE A 48 20.41 -17.85 5.91
CA ILE A 48 19.33 -18.39 5.09
C ILE A 48 19.32 -19.92 5.25
N HIS A 49 18.34 -20.43 6.00
CA HIS A 49 18.31 -21.85 6.38
C HIS A 49 17.65 -22.75 5.33
N LYS A 50 16.75 -22.17 4.51
CA LYS A 50 16.03 -22.91 3.49
C LYS A 50 16.78 -22.81 2.16
N LYS A 51 16.97 -23.94 1.48
CA LYS A 51 17.51 -23.97 0.11
C LYS A 51 16.37 -23.77 -0.88
N GLY A 52 16.70 -23.23 -2.06
CA GLY A 52 15.74 -23.11 -3.15
C GLY A 52 15.89 -21.82 -3.94
N ASN A 53 14.88 -21.55 -4.77
CA ASN A 53 14.78 -20.32 -5.54
C ASN A 53 14.12 -19.24 -4.69
N TYR A 54 14.76 -18.08 -4.62
CA TYR A 54 14.26 -16.91 -3.93
C TYR A 54 14.10 -15.76 -4.91
N ARG A 55 12.96 -15.08 -4.83
CA ARG A 55 12.81 -13.76 -5.46
C ARG A 55 13.41 -12.69 -4.57
N ILE A 56 14.11 -11.77 -5.20
CA ILE A 56 14.73 -10.61 -4.55
C ILE A 56 13.87 -9.39 -4.85
N SER A 57 13.47 -8.72 -3.78
CA SER A 57 12.86 -7.40 -3.82
C SER A 57 13.79 -6.38 -3.17
N ILE A 58 13.77 -5.15 -3.67
CA ILE A 58 14.63 -4.07 -3.21
C ILE A 58 13.77 -2.83 -2.99
N ASP A 59 13.84 -2.26 -1.80
CA ASP A 59 13.18 -0.99 -1.46
C ASP A 59 14.25 0.07 -1.18
N SER A 60 14.09 1.29 -1.71
CA SER A 60 14.95 2.45 -1.42
C SER A 60 14.11 3.74 -1.48
N ASN A 61 14.33 4.67 -0.55
CA ASN A 61 13.65 5.96 -0.56
C ASN A 61 14.19 6.88 -1.65
N GLU A 62 15.43 6.71 -2.08
CA GLU A 62 16.02 7.57 -3.10
C GLU A 62 16.04 6.96 -4.50
N TYR A 63 15.91 5.64 -4.61
CA TYR A 63 16.04 4.89 -5.85
C TYR A 63 14.78 4.10 -6.18
N VAL A 64 14.54 3.90 -7.47
CA VAL A 64 13.46 3.05 -7.96
C VAL A 64 13.76 1.61 -7.53
N GLY A 65 12.93 1.11 -6.61
CA GLY A 65 13.05 -0.24 -6.08
C GLY A 65 12.57 -1.32 -7.06
N ILE A 66 12.82 -2.58 -6.70
CA ILE A 66 12.34 -3.76 -7.41
C ILE A 66 11.28 -4.44 -6.54
N TYR A 67 10.01 -4.28 -6.90
CA TYR A 67 8.89 -4.82 -6.12
C TYR A 67 7.78 -5.46 -6.98
N ASP A 68 7.86 -5.37 -8.31
CA ASP A 68 6.98 -6.16 -9.17
C ASP A 68 7.42 -7.62 -9.14
N TYR A 69 6.56 -8.49 -8.61
CA TYR A 69 6.78 -9.93 -8.51
C TYR A 69 7.22 -10.58 -9.83
N ARG A 70 6.79 -10.05 -10.97
CA ARG A 70 7.15 -10.56 -12.30
C ARG A 70 8.56 -10.14 -12.74
N GLU A 71 9.07 -9.05 -12.19
CA GLU A 71 10.38 -8.46 -12.51
C GLU A 71 11.43 -8.79 -11.44
N MET A 72 11.01 -9.26 -10.26
CA MET A 72 11.91 -9.68 -9.19
C MET A 72 12.91 -10.74 -9.67
N PRO A 73 14.22 -10.43 -9.59
CA PRO A 73 15.26 -11.39 -9.93
C PRO A 73 15.20 -12.63 -9.04
N ILE A 74 15.40 -13.79 -9.65
CA ILE A 74 15.43 -15.07 -8.94
C ILE A 74 16.89 -15.46 -8.70
N VAL A 75 17.20 -15.86 -7.47
CA VAL A 75 18.48 -16.45 -7.09
C VAL A 75 18.29 -17.86 -6.56
N ASN A 76 19.13 -18.80 -6.98
CA ASN A 76 19.15 -20.14 -6.42
C ASN A 76 20.15 -20.19 -5.26
N LEU A 77 19.65 -20.45 -4.05
CA LEU A 77 20.47 -20.63 -2.87
C LEU A 77 20.55 -22.12 -2.55
N SER A 78 21.71 -22.71 -2.83
CA SER A 78 21.98 -24.14 -2.61
C SER A 78 23.25 -24.34 -1.78
N GLY A 79 23.07 -24.94 -0.59
CA GLY A 79 24.18 -25.37 0.27
C GLY A 79 25.13 -24.23 0.70
N ASP A 80 26.38 -24.59 0.99
CA ASP A 80 27.37 -23.73 1.65
C ASP A 80 27.95 -22.63 0.75
N LYS A 81 27.28 -22.34 -0.35
CA LYS A 81 27.74 -21.37 -1.33
C LYS A 81 27.30 -19.98 -0.91
N GLN A 82 28.28 -19.10 -0.81
CA GLN A 82 28.03 -17.67 -0.90
C GLN A 82 27.65 -17.35 -2.34
N VAL A 83 26.50 -16.73 -2.51
CA VAL A 83 26.05 -16.19 -3.80
C VAL A 83 26.23 -14.68 -3.77
N VAL A 84 26.81 -14.15 -4.84
CA VAL A 84 26.96 -12.71 -5.04
C VAL A 84 25.97 -12.26 -6.10
N LYS A 85 25.17 -11.23 -5.80
CA LYS A 85 24.24 -10.64 -6.76
C LYS A 85 24.24 -9.12 -6.64
N ASP A 86 24.78 -8.46 -7.65
CA ASP A 86 24.81 -7.00 -7.69
C ASP A 86 23.58 -6.44 -8.40
N PHE A 87 23.24 -5.19 -8.06
CA PHE A 87 22.10 -4.46 -8.61
C PHE A 87 22.50 -3.05 -9.03
N LYS A 88 21.85 -2.58 -10.08
CA LYS A 88 21.87 -1.17 -10.49
C LYS A 88 20.46 -0.61 -10.41
N LEU A 89 20.30 0.52 -9.74
CA LEU A 89 19.00 1.17 -9.56
C LEU A 89 19.03 2.58 -10.17
N ASP A 90 17.94 2.95 -10.81
CA ASP A 90 17.72 4.31 -11.29
C ASP A 90 17.28 5.22 -10.14
N LYS A 91 17.72 6.49 -10.18
CA LYS A 91 17.28 7.49 -9.21
C LYS A 91 15.77 7.70 -9.32
N GLY A 92 15.07 7.72 -8.20
CA GLY A 92 13.64 8.01 -8.14
C GLY A 92 13.36 9.47 -7.80
N CYS A 93 12.18 9.95 -8.18
CA CYS A 93 11.60 11.18 -7.66
C CYS A 93 11.20 11.01 -6.19
N ILE A 94 11.18 12.15 -5.48
CA ILE A 94 10.79 12.25 -4.08
C ILE A 94 9.73 13.34 -3.95
N ILE A 95 8.68 13.07 -3.18
CA ILE A 95 7.67 14.06 -2.81
C ILE A 95 7.44 14.01 -1.30
N GLU A 96 7.46 15.17 -0.65
CA GLU A 96 6.98 15.36 0.70
C GLU A 96 5.48 15.67 0.67
N VAL A 97 4.68 14.89 1.37
CA VAL A 97 3.22 15.08 1.42
C VAL A 97 2.78 15.43 2.83
N ARG A 98 2.13 16.58 2.98
CA ARG A 98 1.47 16.99 4.21
C ARG A 98 -0.02 16.68 4.16
N VAL A 99 -0.50 15.92 5.15
CA VAL A 99 -1.91 15.55 5.33
C VAL A 99 -2.47 16.32 6.52
N VAL A 100 -3.54 17.07 6.28
CA VAL A 100 -4.22 17.88 7.30
C VAL A 100 -5.72 17.67 7.24
N ASP A 101 -6.43 18.07 8.29
CA ASP A 101 -7.89 18.20 8.28
C ASP A 101 -8.35 19.56 7.70
N GLU A 102 -9.66 19.79 7.72
CA GLU A 102 -10.30 21.03 7.24
C GLU A 102 -9.93 22.27 8.07
N ALA A 103 -9.50 22.09 9.31
CA ALA A 103 -9.01 23.13 10.21
C ALA A 103 -7.47 23.33 10.10
N ASN A 104 -6.85 22.75 9.07
CA ASN A 104 -5.40 22.72 8.84
C ASN A 104 -4.59 22.03 9.96
N GLN A 105 -5.22 21.22 10.81
CA GLN A 105 -4.51 20.45 11.83
C GLN A 105 -3.83 19.24 11.18
N PRO A 106 -2.58 18.93 11.57
CA PRO A 106 -1.87 17.77 11.04
C PRO A 106 -2.57 16.47 11.44
N ILE A 107 -2.64 15.51 10.50
CA ILE A 107 -3.18 14.18 10.77
C ILE A 107 -2.02 13.20 10.88
N GLU A 108 -1.70 12.77 12.10
CA GLU A 108 -0.70 11.74 12.38
C GLU A 108 -1.19 10.36 11.91
N GLY A 109 -0.27 9.54 11.39
CA GLY A 109 -0.52 8.15 11.09
C GLY A 109 -1.40 7.89 9.86
N ALA A 110 -1.81 8.93 9.12
CA ALA A 110 -2.55 8.80 7.86
C ALA A 110 -1.72 7.94 6.89
N LYS A 111 -2.34 6.92 6.30
CA LYS A 111 -1.69 6.02 5.33
C LYS A 111 -1.76 6.62 3.94
N LEU A 112 -0.62 6.67 3.25
CA LEU A 112 -0.52 7.07 1.85
C LEU A 112 -0.27 5.87 0.93
N SER A 113 -0.94 5.86 -0.22
CA SER A 113 -0.67 4.97 -1.35
C SER A 113 -0.47 5.79 -2.62
N ILE A 114 0.43 5.35 -3.50
CA ILE A 114 0.75 6.06 -4.74
C ILE A 114 0.45 5.12 -5.89
N THR A 115 -0.40 5.53 -6.83
CA THR A 115 -0.70 4.75 -8.04
C THR A 115 -0.26 5.53 -9.27
N SER A 116 0.40 4.87 -10.23
CA SER A 116 0.67 5.48 -11.54
C SER A 116 -0.61 5.49 -12.38
N LEU A 117 -1.04 6.66 -12.86
CA LEU A 117 -2.18 6.74 -13.80
C LEU A 117 -1.76 6.42 -15.25
N GLY A 118 -0.46 6.27 -15.51
CA GLY A 118 0.07 5.77 -16.78
C GLY A 118 0.21 4.26 -16.84
N ASP A 119 0.04 3.55 -15.70
CA ASP A 119 -0.01 2.10 -15.68
C ASP A 119 -1.46 1.63 -15.82
N GLU A 120 -1.78 0.98 -16.93
CA GLU A 120 -3.12 0.43 -17.19
C GLU A 120 -3.61 -0.54 -16.09
N ARG A 121 -2.67 -1.13 -15.33
CA ARG A 121 -2.97 -2.03 -14.21
C ARG A 121 -3.23 -1.30 -12.89
N ASN A 122 -3.13 0.04 -12.87
CA ASN A 122 -3.30 0.88 -11.68
C ASN A 122 -2.52 0.36 -10.46
N ARG A 123 -1.27 -0.05 -10.68
CA ARG A 123 -0.46 -0.64 -9.60
C ARG A 123 0.03 0.43 -8.64
N GLU A 124 -0.06 0.10 -7.36
CA GLU A 124 0.59 0.88 -6.31
C GLU A 124 2.12 0.79 -6.45
N ILE A 125 2.78 1.95 -6.38
CA ILE A 125 4.22 2.12 -6.47
C ILE A 125 4.83 1.90 -5.09
N GLY A 126 5.93 1.15 -5.00
CA GLY A 126 6.64 0.83 -3.76
C GLY A 126 6.20 -0.49 -3.12
N GLY A 127 7.15 -1.20 -2.52
CA GLY A 127 6.90 -2.50 -1.89
C GLY A 127 6.00 -2.40 -0.65
N GLN A 128 5.35 -3.51 -0.31
CA GLN A 128 4.53 -3.71 0.90
C GLN A 128 5.30 -3.41 2.20
N ALA A 129 6.64 -3.42 2.17
CA ALA A 129 7.50 -3.12 3.30
C ALA A 129 7.45 -1.65 3.73
N ARG A 130 7.07 -0.73 2.83
CA ARG A 130 7.04 0.70 3.14
C ARG A 130 5.77 1.07 3.89
N ARG A 131 5.88 1.22 5.21
CA ARG A 131 4.85 1.90 6.01
C ARG A 131 4.86 3.39 5.68
N ARG A 132 4.12 3.77 4.63
CA ARG A 132 3.91 5.17 4.24
C ARG A 132 2.83 5.77 5.11
N ARG A 133 3.25 6.28 6.27
CA ARG A 133 2.38 6.98 7.21
C ARG A 133 2.94 8.35 7.51
N THR A 134 2.04 9.30 7.75
CA THR A 134 2.43 10.61 8.27
C THR A 134 2.95 10.52 9.69
N ASP A 135 3.92 11.36 10.01
CA ASP A 135 4.41 11.63 11.36
C ASP A 135 3.45 12.56 12.13
N ASN A 136 3.87 13.00 13.31
CA ASN A 136 3.09 13.86 14.21
C ASN A 136 2.81 15.26 13.62
N ASP A 137 3.60 15.70 12.63
CA ASP A 137 3.40 16.96 11.91
C ASP A 137 2.52 16.77 10.66
N GLY A 138 1.99 15.56 10.47
CA GLY A 138 1.16 15.20 9.33
C GLY A 138 1.97 15.03 8.06
N VAL A 139 3.29 14.84 8.13
CA VAL A 139 4.19 14.80 6.98
C VAL A 139 4.63 13.38 6.67
N CYS A 140 4.70 13.03 5.39
CA CYS A 140 5.26 11.76 4.92
C CYS A 140 6.13 12.00 3.69
N LEU A 141 7.39 11.56 3.76
CA LEU A 141 8.29 11.57 2.61
C LEU A 141 8.08 10.30 1.78
N LEU A 142 7.73 10.49 0.51
CA LEU A 142 7.46 9.43 -0.45
C LEU A 142 8.53 9.47 -1.55
N GLY A 143 9.42 8.47 -1.56
CA GLY A 143 10.51 8.42 -2.52
C GLY A 143 10.60 7.09 -3.27
N GLY A 144 11.61 6.98 -4.14
CA GLY A 144 11.81 5.83 -5.03
C GLY A 144 10.71 5.71 -6.09
N ILE A 145 10.13 6.83 -6.48
CA ILE A 145 9.05 6.90 -7.48
C ILE A 145 9.69 7.04 -8.85
N PRO A 146 9.39 6.19 -9.84
CA PRO A 146 9.92 6.37 -11.19
C PRO A 146 9.56 7.75 -11.76
N PRO A 147 10.46 8.43 -12.49
CA PRO A 147 10.08 9.64 -13.22
C PRO A 147 9.11 9.29 -14.35
N SER A 148 8.05 10.07 -14.51
CA SER A 148 7.00 9.84 -15.51
C SER A 148 6.40 11.17 -16.00
N PRO A 149 6.10 11.30 -17.31
CA PRO A 149 5.32 12.43 -17.83
C PRO A 149 3.83 12.33 -17.50
N THR A 150 3.36 11.15 -17.05
CA THR A 150 1.97 10.91 -16.63
C THR A 150 1.83 11.07 -15.12
N SER A 151 0.72 11.63 -14.68
CA SER A 151 0.44 11.88 -13.26
C SER A 151 0.41 10.60 -12.41
N TYR A 152 0.90 10.73 -11.19
CA TYR A 152 0.64 9.83 -10.08
C TYR A 152 -0.58 10.31 -9.30
N LEU A 153 -1.37 9.36 -8.80
CA LEU A 153 -2.41 9.63 -7.81
C LEU A 153 -1.95 9.17 -6.43
N ILE A 154 -1.74 10.12 -5.53
CA ILE A 154 -1.44 9.88 -4.12
C ILE A 154 -2.76 9.92 -3.36
N THR A 155 -3.12 8.82 -2.71
CA THR A 155 -4.34 8.70 -1.90
C THR A 155 -3.96 8.65 -0.43
N ALA A 156 -4.63 9.43 0.41
CA ALA A 156 -4.46 9.41 1.86
C ALA A 156 -5.72 8.91 2.56
N THR A 157 -5.54 8.05 3.56
CA THR A 157 -6.61 7.49 4.38
C THR A 157 -6.23 7.57 5.86
N SER A 158 -7.19 7.89 6.73
CA SER A 158 -7.02 7.79 8.18
C SER A 158 -8.07 6.85 8.74
N SER A 159 -7.66 5.99 9.66
CA SER A 159 -8.57 5.08 10.33
C SER A 159 -8.09 4.78 11.74
N THR A 160 -8.99 4.90 12.71
CA THR A 160 -8.76 4.44 14.07
C THR A 160 -9.05 2.94 14.18
N THR A 161 -8.21 2.26 14.95
CA THR A 161 -8.48 0.86 15.33
C THR A 161 -9.50 0.84 16.44
N ILE A 162 -10.64 0.21 16.18
CA ILE A 162 -11.64 -0.10 17.21
C ILE A 162 -11.27 -1.49 17.75
N LEU A 163 -11.15 -1.59 19.08
CA LEU A 163 -10.64 -2.72 19.86
C LEU A 163 -10.88 -4.12 19.25
N PRO A 164 -9.95 -5.09 19.46
CA PRO A 164 -10.14 -6.44 18.97
C PRO A 164 -11.39 -7.05 19.59
N ARG A 165 -12.39 -7.37 18.76
CA ARG A 165 -13.52 -8.21 19.18
C ARG A 165 -12.92 -9.55 19.63
N ARG A 166 -13.03 -9.87 20.92
CA ARG A 166 -12.64 -11.19 21.44
C ARG A 166 -13.66 -12.20 20.89
N LYS A 167 -13.24 -13.06 19.95
CA LYS A 167 -13.75 -14.43 19.81
C LYS A 167 -12.77 -15.27 19.00
N ASP A 168 -12.26 -16.29 19.68
CA ASP A 168 -11.54 -17.46 19.22
C ASP A 168 -10.10 -17.29 18.70
N ALA A 169 -9.22 -18.13 19.25
CA ALA A 169 -7.77 -18.00 19.36
C ALA A 169 -6.98 -18.10 18.03
N LEU A 170 -7.62 -17.92 16.87
CA LEU A 170 -6.98 -18.21 15.58
C LEU A 170 -6.95 -17.03 14.59
N ARG A 171 -7.74 -15.95 14.77
CA ARG A 171 -7.66 -14.76 13.91
C ARG A 171 -7.95 -13.46 14.67
N ARG A 172 -6.93 -12.60 14.85
CA ARG A 172 -7.15 -11.20 15.27
C ARG A 172 -7.81 -10.43 14.13
N VAL A 173 -9.14 -10.29 14.17
CA VAL A 173 -9.86 -9.36 13.30
C VAL A 173 -9.78 -7.98 13.95
N VAL A 174 -8.89 -7.13 13.45
CA VAL A 174 -8.81 -5.72 13.84
C VAL A 174 -9.86 -4.97 13.03
N GLN A 175 -10.89 -4.45 13.69
CA GLN A 175 -11.85 -3.57 13.04
C GLN A 175 -11.23 -2.17 12.98
N ARG A 176 -11.21 -1.60 11.77
CA ARG A 176 -10.72 -0.24 11.55
C ARG A 176 -11.87 0.58 11.04
N GLN A 177 -12.16 1.68 11.72
CA GLN A 177 -13.14 2.64 11.25
C GLN A 177 -12.39 3.84 10.67
N TRP A 178 -12.83 4.32 9.51
CA TRP A 178 -12.29 5.57 8.94
C TRP A 178 -12.60 6.76 9.84
N ASP A 179 -11.68 7.71 9.94
CA ASP A 179 -11.86 8.94 10.72
C ASP A 179 -12.28 10.13 9.85
N TYR A 180 -12.05 10.01 8.53
CA TYR A 180 -12.25 11.01 7.50
C TYR A 180 -12.58 10.36 6.17
N ALA A 181 -13.14 11.14 5.27
CA ALA A 181 -13.23 10.81 3.86
C ALA A 181 -11.82 10.73 3.27
N PRO A 182 -11.57 9.81 2.34
CA PRO A 182 -10.26 9.71 1.73
C PRO A 182 -9.95 10.92 0.86
N GLY A 183 -8.70 11.39 0.94
CA GLY A 183 -8.21 12.51 0.17
C GLY A 183 -7.26 12.05 -0.94
N LYS A 184 -7.02 12.93 -1.91
CA LYS A 184 -6.12 12.66 -3.03
C LYS A 184 -5.27 13.86 -3.42
N LEU A 185 -4.16 13.58 -4.06
CA LEU A 185 -3.31 14.52 -4.78
C LEU A 185 -2.90 13.89 -6.10
N ALA A 186 -3.13 14.59 -7.22
CA ALA A 186 -2.59 14.21 -8.52
C ALA A 186 -1.34 15.07 -8.80
N VAL A 187 -0.23 14.43 -9.14
CA VAL A 187 1.06 15.12 -9.34
C VAL A 187 1.87 14.46 -10.45
N ILE A 188 2.57 15.24 -11.25
CA ILE A 188 3.55 14.73 -12.23
C ILE A 188 4.93 14.79 -11.56
N LEU A 189 5.67 13.70 -11.59
CA LEU A 189 6.99 13.59 -10.97
C LEU A 189 7.99 13.22 -12.07
N ASN A 190 8.82 14.16 -12.50
CA ASN A 190 9.76 13.99 -13.60
C ASN A 190 11.21 14.41 -13.26
N ASP A 191 11.42 15.25 -12.25
CA ASP A 191 12.73 15.62 -11.76
C ASP A 191 13.16 14.73 -10.58
N THR A 192 14.31 14.08 -10.73
CA THR A 192 14.91 13.20 -9.71
C THR A 192 15.90 13.93 -8.81
N LYS A 193 16.13 15.23 -9.06
CA LYS A 193 17.05 16.09 -8.30
C LYS A 193 16.32 16.98 -7.29
N ALA A 194 15.02 17.20 -7.49
CA ALA A 194 14.19 18.01 -6.61
C ALA A 194 13.34 17.13 -5.70
N VAL A 195 13.03 17.66 -4.52
CA VAL A 195 11.95 17.15 -3.67
C VAL A 195 10.71 17.98 -4.00
N GLU A 196 9.67 17.30 -4.48
CA GLU A 196 8.37 17.93 -4.72
C GLU A 196 7.58 18.06 -3.42
N PHE A 197 6.64 19.00 -3.37
CA PHE A 197 5.80 19.22 -2.19
C PHE A 197 4.32 19.11 -2.52
N GLY A 198 3.60 18.34 -1.70
CA GLY A 198 2.19 18.06 -1.86
C GLY A 198 1.40 18.29 -0.58
N ARG A 199 0.13 18.66 -0.73
CA ARG A 199 -0.81 18.78 0.38
C ARG A 199 -2.09 18.03 0.08
N ILE A 200 -2.57 17.24 1.05
CA ILE A 200 -3.87 16.56 1.01
C ILE A 200 -4.70 17.02 2.22
N ILE A 201 -5.95 17.37 1.97
CA ILE A 201 -6.93 17.70 3.02
C ILE A 201 -7.89 16.51 3.16
N LEU A 202 -8.00 15.94 4.35
CA LEU A 202 -9.01 14.93 4.68
C LEU A 202 -10.21 15.61 5.33
N GLN A 203 -11.39 15.45 4.72
CA GLN A 203 -12.62 16.06 5.21
C GLN A 203 -13.38 15.07 6.10
N LYS A 204 -14.12 15.56 7.10
CA LYS A 204 -14.95 14.66 7.93
C LYS A 204 -16.09 14.04 7.15
N GLY A 205 -16.58 14.71 6.10
CA GLY A 205 -17.73 14.26 5.32
C GLY A 205 -19.00 14.17 6.15
N VAL A 206 -20.03 13.56 5.57
CA VAL A 206 -21.33 13.31 6.21
C VAL A 206 -21.69 11.83 6.18
N ASP A 207 -22.64 11.45 7.02
CA ASP A 207 -23.24 10.13 6.99
C ASP A 207 -24.35 10.07 5.94
N VAL A 208 -24.27 9.08 5.05
CA VAL A 208 -25.28 8.81 4.02
C VAL A 208 -26.00 7.52 4.36
N ASN A 209 -27.28 7.63 4.67
CA ASN A 209 -28.14 6.48 4.95
C ASN A 209 -28.69 5.90 3.65
N GLY A 210 -28.74 4.57 3.59
CA GLY A 210 -29.27 3.84 2.43
C GLY A 210 -30.08 2.62 2.84
N CYS A 211 -30.80 2.08 1.86
CA CYS A 211 -31.57 0.85 1.99
C CYS A 211 -31.20 -0.10 0.84
N ALA A 212 -30.95 -1.37 1.16
CA ALA A 212 -30.65 -2.43 0.20
C ALA A 212 -31.64 -3.58 0.37
N LYS A 213 -32.29 -3.95 -0.73
CA LYS A 213 -33.25 -5.05 -0.80
C LYS A 213 -32.99 -5.87 -2.05
N TYR A 214 -33.32 -7.16 -1.99
CA TYR A 214 -33.41 -8.02 -3.15
C TYR A 214 -34.60 -7.63 -4.02
N LYS A 215 -34.67 -8.19 -5.24
CA LYS A 215 -35.74 -7.89 -6.21
C LYS A 215 -37.13 -8.25 -5.68
N ASP A 216 -37.22 -9.25 -4.80
CA ASP A 216 -38.45 -9.67 -4.12
C ASP A 216 -38.83 -8.78 -2.93
N GLY A 217 -38.04 -7.74 -2.64
CA GLY A 217 -38.27 -6.80 -1.54
C GLY A 217 -37.70 -7.24 -0.19
N ILE A 218 -37.08 -8.42 -0.11
CA ILE A 218 -36.46 -8.91 1.13
C ILE A 218 -35.22 -8.05 1.46
N PRO A 219 -35.04 -7.61 2.71
CA PRO A 219 -33.81 -6.97 3.17
C PRO A 219 -32.54 -7.76 2.85
N ALA A 220 -31.54 -7.10 2.25
CA ALA A 220 -30.27 -7.75 1.89
C ALA A 220 -29.28 -7.80 3.07
N SER A 221 -29.74 -8.25 4.25
CA SER A 221 -29.01 -8.21 5.52
C SER A 221 -27.80 -9.16 5.59
N ASP A 222 -27.71 -10.10 4.64
CA ASP A 222 -26.58 -11.02 4.48
C ASP A 222 -25.43 -10.41 3.66
N LEU A 223 -25.63 -9.22 3.09
CA LEU A 223 -24.64 -8.50 2.29
C LEU A 223 -23.97 -7.36 3.07
N SER A 224 -22.96 -6.76 2.45
CA SER A 224 -22.35 -5.52 2.91
C SER A 224 -22.05 -4.58 1.75
N ILE A 225 -22.11 -3.27 1.98
CA ILE A 225 -21.90 -2.25 0.96
C ILE A 225 -20.53 -1.59 1.16
N ARG A 226 -19.85 -1.25 0.07
CA ARG A 226 -18.71 -0.33 0.05
C ARG A 226 -19.03 0.81 -0.91
N ALA A 227 -18.50 2.00 -0.62
CA ALA A 227 -18.51 3.12 -1.54
C ALA A 227 -17.07 3.49 -1.91
N TYR A 228 -16.79 3.47 -3.21
CA TYR A 228 -15.52 3.91 -3.77
C TYR A 228 -15.76 5.28 -4.41
N PRO A 229 -15.01 6.33 -4.03
CA PRO A 229 -14.94 7.50 -4.89
C PRO A 229 -14.55 7.05 -6.31
N ASP A 230 -15.14 7.62 -7.35
CA ASP A 230 -14.92 7.13 -8.72
C ASP A 230 -13.44 7.17 -9.13
N TRP A 231 -12.74 8.20 -8.64
CA TRP A 231 -11.30 8.41 -8.82
C TRP A 231 -10.41 7.40 -8.07
N TRP A 232 -10.96 6.52 -7.23
CA TRP A 232 -10.17 5.61 -6.42
C TRP A 232 -9.39 4.60 -7.28
N SER A 233 -8.06 4.64 -7.17
CA SER A 233 -7.14 3.74 -7.89
C SER A 233 -6.17 2.98 -6.97
N SER A 234 -6.39 3.02 -5.65
CA SER A 234 -5.59 2.24 -4.70
C SER A 234 -6.04 0.78 -4.67
N ASN A 235 -5.09 -0.14 -4.56
CA ASN A 235 -5.37 -1.56 -4.35
C ASN A 235 -5.97 -1.86 -2.96
N SER A 236 -5.95 -0.89 -2.05
CA SER A 236 -6.66 -0.99 -0.79
C SER A 236 -8.14 -0.70 -0.97
N CYS A 237 -9.01 -1.49 -0.32
CA CYS A 237 -10.46 -1.30 -0.42
C CYS A 237 -10.97 -0.43 0.74
N PRO A 238 -11.88 0.54 0.48
CA PRO A 238 -12.67 1.24 1.50
C PRO A 238 -13.39 0.30 2.42
N GLU A 239 -13.62 0.64 3.69
CA GLU A 239 -14.29 -0.26 4.64
C GLU A 239 -15.67 -0.73 4.14
N LYS A 240 -16.00 -2.02 4.37
CA LYS A 240 -17.36 -2.52 4.13
C LYS A 240 -18.27 -2.19 5.30
N VAL A 241 -19.45 -1.70 4.98
CA VAL A 241 -20.52 -1.44 5.94
C VAL A 241 -21.52 -2.59 5.89
N PRO A 242 -21.83 -3.25 7.01
CA PRO A 242 -22.87 -4.28 7.04
C PRO A 242 -24.24 -3.67 6.78
N ILE A 243 -25.11 -4.42 6.11
CA ILE A 243 -26.54 -4.10 5.99
C ILE A 243 -27.26 -4.74 7.17
N ASP A 244 -28.11 -3.99 7.87
CA ASP A 244 -28.84 -4.51 9.03
C ASP A 244 -30.04 -5.40 8.64
N ALA A 245 -30.71 -5.98 9.63
CA ALA A 245 -31.86 -6.88 9.42
C ALA A 245 -33.06 -6.22 8.72
N ASN A 246 -33.15 -4.88 8.73
CA ASN A 246 -34.19 -4.12 8.04
C ASN A 246 -33.76 -3.69 6.62
N GLY A 247 -32.52 -4.00 6.23
CA GLY A 247 -31.95 -3.65 4.94
C GLY A 247 -31.29 -2.28 4.96
N LEU A 248 -31.12 -1.65 6.12
CA LEU A 248 -30.58 -0.30 6.24
C LEU A 248 -29.06 -0.35 6.44
N PHE A 249 -28.38 0.69 5.97
CA PHE A 249 -26.95 0.88 6.16
C PHE A 249 -26.59 2.37 6.22
N THR A 250 -25.45 2.69 6.82
CA THR A 250 -24.92 4.06 6.89
C THR A 250 -23.48 4.09 6.38
N LEU A 251 -23.28 4.75 5.23
CA LEU A 251 -21.95 5.06 4.74
C LEU A 251 -21.44 6.29 5.49
N ARG A 252 -20.31 6.16 6.17
CA ARG A 252 -19.71 7.25 6.94
C ARG A 252 -18.68 8.01 6.13
N HIS A 253 -18.47 9.26 6.50
CA HIS A 253 -17.43 10.11 5.95
C HIS A 253 -17.50 10.24 4.42
N ILE A 254 -18.70 10.50 3.91
CA ILE A 254 -18.92 10.76 2.49
C ILE A 254 -18.80 12.25 2.21
N VAL A 255 -17.97 12.60 1.25
CA VAL A 255 -17.86 13.97 0.71
C VAL A 255 -18.55 14.06 -0.64
N PRO A 256 -19.04 15.25 -1.06
CA PRO A 256 -19.70 15.41 -2.34
C PRO A 256 -18.84 14.88 -3.50
N GLY A 257 -19.41 13.99 -4.31
CA GLY A 257 -18.65 13.38 -5.39
C GLY A 257 -19.37 12.24 -6.08
N ILE A 258 -18.73 11.69 -7.10
CA ILE A 258 -19.23 10.51 -7.81
C ILE A 258 -18.66 9.28 -7.11
N TYR A 259 -19.52 8.32 -6.79
CA TYR A 259 -19.17 7.08 -6.11
C TYR A 259 -19.68 5.86 -6.89
N ARG A 260 -18.84 4.83 -6.88
CA ARG A 260 -19.20 3.46 -7.25
C ARG A 260 -19.53 2.68 -5.98
N LEU A 261 -20.79 2.28 -5.84
CA LEU A 261 -21.23 1.42 -4.75
C LEU A 261 -21.08 -0.03 -5.18
N MET A 262 -20.53 -0.84 -4.27
CA MET A 262 -20.35 -2.27 -4.47
C MET A 262 -21.03 -3.04 -3.36
N ALA A 263 -21.90 -3.98 -3.73
CA ALA A 263 -22.42 -4.99 -2.82
C ALA A 263 -21.41 -6.14 -2.73
N ASN A 264 -21.08 -6.57 -1.52
CA ASN A 264 -20.15 -7.65 -1.25
C ASN A 264 -20.95 -8.89 -0.82
N ILE A 265 -20.93 -9.90 -1.67
CA ILE A 265 -21.59 -11.19 -1.46
C ILE A 265 -20.60 -12.16 -0.81
N PRO A 266 -20.87 -12.67 0.40
CA PRO A 266 -20.02 -13.68 1.04
C PRO A 266 -19.92 -14.95 0.19
N LYS A 267 -18.73 -15.56 0.13
CA LYS A 267 -18.46 -16.86 -0.53
C LYS A 267 -18.18 -17.99 0.49
N GLY A 268 -18.61 -17.81 1.74
CA GLY A 268 -18.19 -18.65 2.88
C GLY A 268 -17.03 -18.03 3.67
N ASP A 269 -16.24 -18.87 4.35
CA ASP A 269 -15.30 -18.45 5.41
C ASP A 269 -14.06 -17.66 4.94
N SER A 270 -13.83 -17.55 3.63
CA SER A 270 -12.55 -17.06 3.09
C SER A 270 -12.66 -15.94 2.05
N GLY A 271 -13.86 -15.46 1.71
CA GLY A 271 -13.95 -14.37 0.72
C GLY A 271 -15.32 -13.77 0.48
N SER A 272 -15.33 -12.71 -0.31
CA SER A 272 -16.54 -12.09 -0.85
C SER A 272 -16.33 -11.71 -2.31
N ILE A 273 -17.37 -11.77 -3.14
CA ILE A 273 -17.38 -11.10 -4.45
C ILE A 273 -17.95 -9.70 -4.27
N GLY A 274 -17.25 -8.68 -4.75
CA GLY A 274 -17.83 -7.36 -4.94
C GLY A 274 -18.53 -7.25 -6.29
N ILE A 275 -19.81 -6.86 -6.30
CA ILE A 275 -20.59 -6.58 -7.50
C ILE A 275 -20.92 -5.08 -7.51
N PRO A 276 -20.60 -4.34 -8.60
CA PRO A 276 -21.06 -2.97 -8.76
C PRO A 276 -22.59 -2.92 -8.80
N VAL A 277 -23.20 -2.10 -7.94
CA VAL A 277 -24.67 -1.99 -7.85
C VAL A 277 -25.18 -0.61 -8.23
N LEU A 278 -24.38 0.44 -8.04
CA LEU A 278 -24.79 1.80 -8.34
C LEU A 278 -23.56 2.67 -8.64
N HIS A 279 -23.71 3.55 -9.63
CA HIS A 279 -22.76 4.62 -9.92
C HIS A 279 -23.55 5.93 -9.81
N THR A 280 -23.30 6.71 -8.77
CA THR A 280 -24.14 7.88 -8.44
C THR A 280 -23.34 9.01 -7.82
N ARG A 281 -23.92 10.20 -7.84
CA ARG A 281 -23.45 11.31 -7.02
C ARG A 281 -23.99 11.15 -5.60
N LEU A 282 -23.11 11.26 -4.61
CA LEU A 282 -23.42 11.37 -3.19
C LEU A 282 -23.00 12.74 -2.68
#